data_AF-W1PCV2-F1
#
_entry.id   AF-W1PCV2-F1
#
_cell.length_a   1.000
_cell.length_b   1.000
_cell.length_c   1.000
_cell.angle_alpha   90.00
_cell.angle_beta   90.00
_cell.angle_gamma   90.00
#
_symmetry.space_group_name_H-M   'P 1'
#
loop_
_entity.id
_entity.type
_entity.pdbx_description
1 polymer ?
#
loop_
_entity_poly.entity_id
_entity_poly.type
_entity_poly.pdbx_seq_one_letter_code
_entity_poly.pdbx_strand_id
1 'polypeptide(L)'
;MAQLPSHSSPKSGSSPSSNSSPRGNFASSNPKRPGKCTETQPFKLHTQRRGLSKVELMAKLQDLLAQEAKQRVPIAQKLPLTTDKSEVLPKGPVKEQTKPMKIKLHTQLRAVKRAEFNDWVANKIYLLEQERLKEEKLLKLMEEEEIKMLRKQLIPRAQLMPLFDRPFFPQRSTRPLTMPKDPSFHMMRNQCSHCVIRSGLNSLHQHVV
;
A
#
# COMPACT_ATOMS: atom_id res chain seq x y z
N MET A 1 13.33 -26.36 -26.31
CA MET A 1 12.44 -25.44 -27.02
C MET A 1 11.43 -24.89 -26.02
N ALA A 2 11.63 -23.67 -25.52
CA ALA A 2 10.72 -23.03 -24.58
C ALA A 2 9.74 -22.15 -25.36
N GLN A 3 8.43 -22.38 -25.20
CA GLN A 3 7.36 -21.59 -25.80
C GLN A 3 7.01 -20.41 -24.87
N LEU A 4 7.01 -19.20 -25.44
CA LEU A 4 6.48 -17.98 -24.82
C LEU A 4 5.00 -17.80 -25.22
N PRO A 5 4.10 -17.35 -24.33
CA PRO A 5 2.73 -17.02 -24.70
C PRO A 5 2.58 -15.57 -25.20
N SER A 6 1.87 -15.45 -26.31
CA SER A 6 1.46 -14.24 -27.03
C SER A 6 0.32 -13.50 -26.33
N HIS A 7 0.44 -12.17 -26.19
CA HIS A 7 -0.66 -11.31 -25.75
C HIS A 7 -1.46 -10.77 -26.94
N SER A 8 -2.77 -11.03 -26.96
CA SER A 8 -3.75 -10.48 -27.89
C SER A 8 -4.36 -9.18 -27.33
N SER A 9 -4.44 -8.15 -28.17
CA SER A 9 -5.19 -6.91 -27.91
C SER A 9 -6.59 -7.00 -28.53
N PRO A 10 -7.65 -6.45 -27.93
CA PRO A 10 -8.89 -6.20 -28.64
C PRO A 10 -9.01 -4.74 -29.10
N LYS A 11 -9.52 -4.61 -30.33
CA LYS A 11 -9.88 -3.36 -31.02
C LYS A 11 -11.32 -2.91 -30.68
N SER A 12 -11.47 -1.59 -30.81
CA SER A 12 -12.59 -0.84 -31.42
C SER A 12 -13.99 -0.88 -30.81
N GLY A 13 -14.49 0.34 -30.59
CA GLY A 13 -15.74 0.79 -31.20
C GLY A 13 -16.88 1.03 -30.22
N SER A 14 -17.38 2.26 -30.17
CA SER A 14 -18.78 2.63 -30.44
C SER A 14 -19.11 3.98 -29.80
N SER A 15 -19.22 5.01 -30.63
CA SER A 15 -20.01 6.20 -30.31
C SER A 15 -21.50 5.86 -30.44
N PRO A 16 -22.38 6.51 -29.66
CA PRO A 16 -23.57 7.05 -30.27
C PRO A 16 -23.89 8.48 -29.85
N SER A 17 -24.60 9.10 -30.76
CA SER A 17 -25.01 10.49 -30.88
C SER A 17 -26.26 10.85 -30.07
N SER A 18 -26.37 12.16 -29.85
CA SER A 18 -27.59 13.00 -29.96
C SER A 18 -28.71 12.93 -28.91
N ASN A 19 -29.01 14.14 -28.44
CA ASN A 19 -30.32 14.73 -28.12
C ASN A 19 -31.07 14.24 -26.87
N SER A 20 -31.14 15.09 -25.85
CA SER A 20 -32.20 16.10 -25.71
C SER A 20 -32.21 16.68 -24.30
N SER A 21 -32.30 18.01 -24.20
CA SER A 21 -32.45 18.73 -22.94
C SER A 21 -33.81 18.42 -22.29
N PRO A 22 -33.88 18.17 -20.97
CA PRO A 22 -35.16 18.01 -20.30
C PRO A 22 -35.80 19.38 -20.08
N ARG A 23 -37.03 19.53 -20.59
CA ARG A 23 -37.96 20.61 -20.24
C ARG A 23 -38.24 20.55 -18.74
N GLY A 24 -38.06 21.67 -18.06
CA GLY A 24 -38.45 21.83 -16.67
C GLY A 24 -39.97 21.81 -16.53
N ASN A 25 -40.47 20.98 -15.62
CA ASN A 25 -41.81 21.09 -15.09
C ASN A 25 -41.72 21.45 -13.60
N PHE A 26 -42.51 22.47 -13.26
CA PHE A 26 -42.55 23.19 -12.01
C PHE A 26 -42.90 22.28 -10.83
N ALA A 27 -42.18 22.51 -9.73
CA ALA A 27 -42.37 21.86 -8.46
C ALA A 27 -43.73 22.25 -7.84
N SER A 28 -44.54 21.26 -7.46
CA SER A 28 -45.52 21.42 -6.39
C SER A 28 -44.84 21.10 -5.06
N SER A 29 -44.86 22.06 -4.14
CA SER A 29 -44.25 21.94 -2.81
C SER A 29 -45.18 21.15 -1.88
N ASN A 30 -44.93 19.85 -1.73
CA ASN A 30 -45.41 19.10 -0.57
C ASN A 30 -44.29 19.05 0.49
N PRO A 31 -44.54 19.41 1.76
CA PRO A 31 -43.54 19.26 2.81
C PRO A 31 -43.25 17.76 3.02
N LYS A 32 -42.06 17.33 2.61
CA LYS A 32 -41.56 15.97 2.84
C LYS A 32 -41.35 15.76 4.35
N ARG A 33 -41.92 14.68 4.87
CA ARG A 33 -41.63 14.14 6.21
C ARG A 33 -40.11 13.93 6.36
N PRO A 34 -39.50 14.11 7.54
CA PRO A 34 -38.08 13.88 7.72
C PRO A 34 -37.74 12.43 7.38
N GLY A 35 -36.94 12.24 6.33
CA GLY A 35 -36.48 10.94 5.88
C GLY A 35 -35.51 10.33 6.88
N LYS A 36 -35.61 9.01 7.08
CA LYS A 36 -34.68 8.23 7.92
C LYS A 36 -33.26 8.43 7.41
N CYS A 37 -32.32 8.75 8.31
CA CYS A 37 -30.90 8.89 8.02
C CYS A 37 -30.39 7.65 7.26
N THR A 38 -29.74 7.84 6.11
CA THR A 38 -29.20 6.75 5.32
C THR A 38 -28.01 6.14 6.07
N GLU A 39 -28.14 4.88 6.52
CA GLU A 39 -27.03 4.16 7.14
C GLU A 39 -25.89 4.02 6.13
N THR A 40 -24.79 4.74 6.35
CA THR A 40 -23.61 4.66 5.49
C THR A 40 -22.93 3.32 5.68
N GLN A 41 -22.87 2.52 4.61
CA GLN A 41 -22.11 1.26 4.60
C GLN A 41 -20.68 1.54 4.14
N PRO A 42 -19.65 1.13 4.91
CA PRO A 42 -18.27 1.33 4.52
C PRO A 42 -17.97 0.57 3.21
N PHE A 43 -17.25 1.21 2.30
CA PHE A 43 -16.92 0.64 1.01
C PHE A 43 -15.84 -0.46 1.13
N LYS A 44 -15.97 -1.51 0.32
CA LYS A 44 -15.02 -2.63 0.31
C LYS A 44 -13.73 -2.20 -0.38
N LEU A 45 -12.72 -1.84 0.40
CA LEU A 45 -11.40 -1.46 -0.11
C LEU A 45 -10.71 -2.69 -0.72
N HIS A 46 -10.22 -2.59 -1.95
CA HIS A 46 -9.57 -3.73 -2.64
C HIS A 46 -8.35 -4.29 -1.89
N THR A 47 -7.67 -3.46 -1.08
CA THR A 47 -6.54 -3.87 -0.24
C THR A 47 -6.94 -4.70 0.97
N GLN A 48 -8.23 -4.77 1.31
CA GLN A 48 -8.76 -5.55 2.43
C GLN A 48 -8.45 -7.05 2.24
N ARG A 49 -8.50 -7.56 1.00
CA ARG A 49 -8.09 -8.94 0.68
C ARG A 49 -6.62 -9.24 1.00
N ARG A 50 -5.71 -8.28 0.76
CA ARG A 50 -4.29 -8.40 1.13
C ARG A 50 -4.07 -8.30 2.65
N GLY A 51 -4.85 -7.46 3.33
CA GLY A 51 -4.81 -7.35 4.78
C GLY A 51 -5.21 -8.67 5.45
N LEU A 52 -6.26 -9.32 4.95
CA LEU A 52 -6.73 -10.60 5.46
C LEU A 52 -5.67 -11.71 5.32
N SER A 53 -5.02 -11.84 4.16
CA SER A 53 -3.99 -12.87 3.97
C SER A 53 -2.76 -12.67 4.88
N LYS A 54 -2.37 -11.42 5.16
CA LYS A 54 -1.29 -11.10 6.10
C LYS A 54 -1.67 -11.48 7.54
N VAL A 55 -2.90 -11.18 7.95
CA VAL A 55 -3.40 -11.53 9.29
C VAL A 55 -3.52 -13.05 9.45
N GLU A 56 -4.02 -13.75 8.44
CA GLU A 56 -4.09 -15.22 8.44
C GLU A 56 -2.70 -15.87 8.51
N LEU A 57 -1.73 -15.35 7.76
CA LEU A 57 -0.36 -15.86 7.79
C LEU A 57 0.26 -15.66 9.18
N MET A 58 0.09 -14.48 9.77
CA MET A 58 0.57 -14.21 11.12
C MET A 58 -0.08 -15.11 12.17
N ALA A 59 -1.40 -15.33 12.07
CA ALA A 59 -2.11 -16.24 12.94
C ALA A 59 -1.58 -17.67 12.81
N LYS A 60 -1.37 -18.16 11.58
CA LYS A 60 -0.77 -19.48 11.31
C LYS A 60 0.65 -19.62 11.87
N LEU A 61 1.48 -18.58 11.76
CA LEU A 61 2.82 -18.59 12.37
C LEU A 61 2.73 -18.67 13.90
N GLN A 62 1.82 -17.91 14.50
CA GLN A 62 1.62 -17.91 15.94
C GLN A 62 1.10 -19.26 16.44
N ASP A 63 0.20 -19.89 15.70
CA ASP A 63 -0.30 -21.24 15.99
C ASP A 63 0.79 -22.30 15.88
N LEU A 64 1.63 -22.25 14.85
CA LEU A 64 2.77 -23.17 14.70
C LEU A 64 3.74 -23.06 15.86
N LEU A 65 4.09 -21.82 16.26
CA LEU A 65 4.96 -21.59 17.42
C LEU A 65 4.32 -22.10 18.72
N ALA A 66 3.01 -21.93 18.90
CA ALA A 66 2.29 -22.42 20.06
C ALA A 66 2.22 -23.96 20.10
N GLN A 67 2.05 -24.61 18.94
CA GLN A 67 2.08 -26.07 18.83
C GLN A 67 3.46 -26.63 19.19
N GLU A 68 4.53 -26.02 18.69
CA GLU A 68 5.90 -26.41 19.03
C GLU A 68 6.17 -26.24 20.54
N ALA A 69 5.73 -25.13 21.13
CA ALA A 69 5.88 -24.88 22.57
C ALA A 69 5.15 -25.95 23.42
N LYS A 70 3.96 -26.40 23.01
CA LYS A 70 3.21 -27.47 23.67
C LYS A 70 3.90 -28.84 23.56
N GLN A 71 4.57 -29.12 22.45
CA GLN A 71 5.30 -30.38 22.24
C GLN A 71 6.62 -30.44 23.02
N ARG A 72 7.22 -29.30 23.35
CA ARG A 72 8.48 -29.23 24.13
C ARG A 72 8.32 -29.66 25.59
N VAL A 73 7.12 -29.53 26.18
CA VAL A 73 6.86 -29.92 27.57
C VAL A 73 5.99 -31.18 27.59
N PRO A 74 6.55 -32.37 27.89
CA PRO A 74 5.74 -33.57 28.00
C PRO A 74 4.78 -33.46 29.19
N ILE A 75 3.47 -33.43 28.92
CA ILE A 75 2.42 -33.42 29.95
C ILE A 75 2.26 -34.84 30.47
N ALA A 76 2.61 -35.08 31.74
CA ALA A 76 2.42 -36.38 32.38
C ALA A 76 0.93 -36.70 32.59
N GLN A 77 0.57 -37.99 32.58
CA GLN A 77 -0.77 -38.43 32.96
C GLN A 77 -1.04 -38.04 34.43
N LYS A 78 -2.18 -37.39 34.68
CA LYS A 78 -2.60 -37.04 36.04
C LYS A 78 -2.88 -38.33 36.80
N LEU A 79 -2.15 -38.55 37.89
CA LEU A 79 -2.41 -39.66 38.78
C LEU A 79 -3.83 -39.50 39.37
N PRO A 80 -4.67 -40.55 39.38
CA PRO A 80 -5.97 -40.48 40.03
C PRO A 80 -5.79 -40.10 41.50
N LEU A 81 -6.69 -39.26 42.02
CA LEU A 81 -6.68 -38.83 43.42
C LEU A 81 -7.18 -39.99 44.29
N THR A 82 -6.30 -40.96 44.55
CA THR A 82 -6.64 -42.13 45.36
C THR A 82 -6.61 -41.73 46.84
N THR A 83 -7.78 -41.57 47.44
CA THR A 83 -8.00 -41.51 48.91
C THR A 83 -7.89 -42.87 49.59
N ASP A 84 -7.65 -43.93 48.82
CA ASP A 84 -7.59 -45.29 49.34
C ASP A 84 -6.26 -45.51 50.06
N LYS A 85 -6.32 -46.01 51.29
CA LYS A 85 -5.12 -46.29 52.09
C LYS A 85 -4.35 -47.42 51.40
N SER A 86 -3.14 -47.13 50.93
CA SER A 86 -2.28 -48.16 50.36
C SER A 86 -2.06 -49.28 51.38
N GLU A 87 -2.45 -50.51 51.04
CA GLU A 87 -2.02 -51.69 51.80
C GLU A 87 -0.50 -51.68 51.87
N VAL A 88 0.03 -51.58 53.09
CA VAL A 88 1.47 -51.61 53.33
C VAL A 88 1.92 -53.05 53.16
N LEU A 89 2.28 -53.41 51.93
CA LEU A 89 2.90 -54.70 51.67
C LEU A 89 4.21 -54.80 52.46
N PRO A 90 4.53 -55.96 53.06
CA PRO A 90 5.79 -56.18 53.75
C PRO A 90 6.97 -55.83 52.84
N LYS A 91 7.94 -55.08 53.37
CA LYS A 91 9.15 -54.74 52.62
C LYS A 91 9.83 -56.04 52.19
N GLY A 92 10.05 -56.18 50.87
CA GLY A 92 10.81 -57.30 50.32
C GLY A 92 12.22 -57.37 50.92
N PRO A 93 12.89 -58.52 50.79
CA PRO A 93 14.22 -58.74 51.35
C PRO A 93 15.20 -57.67 50.86
N VAL A 94 16.10 -57.24 51.76
CA VAL A 94 17.10 -56.21 51.50
C VAL A 94 17.99 -56.67 50.34
N LYS A 95 18.04 -55.88 49.26
CA LYS A 95 18.95 -56.15 48.14
C LYS A 95 20.40 -55.92 48.59
N GLU A 96 21.25 -56.88 48.30
CA GLU A 96 22.71 -56.79 48.50
C GLU A 96 23.28 -55.51 47.87
N GLN A 97 24.29 -54.92 48.50
CA GLN A 97 24.91 -53.68 48.02
C GLN A 97 25.62 -53.91 46.68
N THR A 98 25.13 -53.29 45.61
CA THR A 98 25.76 -53.35 44.29
C THR A 98 27.14 -52.69 44.31
N LYS A 99 28.19 -53.44 43.97
CA LYS A 99 29.55 -52.90 43.83
C LYS A 99 29.63 -51.98 42.59
N PRO A 100 30.21 -50.77 42.70
CA PRO A 100 30.36 -49.89 41.55
C PRO A 100 31.30 -50.53 40.51
N MET A 101 30.79 -50.76 39.30
CA MET A 101 31.58 -51.27 38.18
C MET A 101 32.31 -50.12 37.48
N LYS A 102 33.55 -50.37 37.04
CA LYS A 102 34.34 -49.40 36.27
C LYS A 102 33.71 -49.19 34.89
N ILE A 103 33.27 -47.97 34.60
CA ILE A 103 32.64 -47.60 33.33
C ILE A 103 33.74 -47.28 32.30
N LYS A 104 33.62 -47.79 31.07
CA LYS A 104 34.49 -47.42 29.95
C LYS A 104 34.01 -46.09 29.34
N LEU A 105 34.80 -45.04 29.52
CA LEU A 105 34.49 -43.72 28.96
C LEU A 105 34.98 -43.61 27.51
N HIS A 106 34.11 -43.16 26.61
CA HIS A 106 34.41 -42.99 25.17
C HIS A 106 34.64 -41.51 24.82
N THR A 107 35.22 -40.75 25.75
CA THR A 107 35.37 -39.30 25.63
C THR A 107 36.14 -38.89 24.38
N GLN A 108 37.19 -39.64 24.02
CA GLN A 108 38.00 -39.36 22.83
C GLN A 108 37.20 -39.51 21.53
N LEU A 109 36.45 -40.60 21.38
CA LEU A 109 35.58 -40.79 20.22
C LEU A 109 34.51 -39.70 20.12
N ARG A 110 33.95 -39.26 21.26
CA ARG A 110 32.99 -38.14 21.31
C ARG A 110 33.65 -36.84 20.87
N ALA A 111 34.88 -36.58 21.31
CA ALA A 111 35.62 -35.37 20.94
C ALA A 111 35.89 -35.33 19.43
N VAL A 112 36.34 -36.44 18.84
CA VAL A 112 36.58 -36.54 17.39
C VAL A 112 35.29 -36.26 16.59
N LYS A 113 34.19 -36.94 16.93
CA LYS A 113 32.89 -36.71 16.27
C LYS A 113 32.40 -35.27 16.41
N ARG A 114 32.68 -34.62 17.54
CA ARG A 114 32.31 -33.21 17.77
C ARG A 114 33.14 -32.29 16.88
N ALA A 115 34.44 -32.54 16.76
CA ALA A 115 35.34 -31.77 15.89
C ALA A 115 34.91 -31.88 14.43
N GLU A 116 34.68 -33.10 13.92
CA GLU A 116 34.20 -33.33 12.55
C GLU A 116 32.90 -32.57 12.25
N PHE A 117 31.95 -32.58 13.19
CA PHE A 117 30.71 -31.82 13.04
C PHE A 117 30.95 -30.31 13.01
N ASN A 118 31.81 -29.80 13.88
CA ASN A 118 32.14 -28.37 13.93
C ASN A 118 32.80 -27.92 12.62
N ASP A 119 33.71 -28.72 12.08
CA ASP A 119 34.38 -28.45 10.80
C ASP A 119 33.39 -28.43 9.64
N TRP A 120 32.44 -29.38 9.62
CA TRP A 120 31.36 -29.39 8.63
C TRP A 120 30.47 -28.13 8.71
N VAL A 121 30.10 -27.71 9.93
CA VAL A 121 29.33 -26.47 10.13
C VAL A 121 30.12 -25.25 9.66
N ALA A 122 31.40 -25.15 10.01
CA ALA A 122 32.27 -24.05 9.60
C ALA A 122 32.39 -23.97 8.06
N ASN A 123 32.62 -25.11 7.41
CA ASN A 123 32.68 -25.20 5.94
C ASN A 123 31.37 -24.79 5.29
N LYS A 124 30.22 -25.24 5.83
CA LYS A 124 28.90 -24.86 5.32
C LYS A 124 28.68 -23.35 5.41
N ILE A 125 29.03 -22.73 6.54
CA ILE A 125 28.91 -21.28 6.74
C ILE A 125 29.83 -20.54 5.76
N TYR A 126 31.08 -20.98 5.62
CA TYR A 126 32.05 -20.38 4.71
C TYR A 126 31.57 -20.37 3.26
N LEU A 127 31.06 -21.50 2.76
CA LEU A 127 30.56 -21.60 1.39
C LEU A 127 29.38 -20.65 1.13
N LEU A 128 28.42 -20.60 2.08
CA LEU A 128 27.29 -19.67 1.99
C LEU A 128 27.74 -18.21 1.97
N GLU A 129 28.76 -17.86 2.76
CA GLU A 129 29.31 -16.51 2.76
C GLU A 129 30.00 -16.16 1.43
N GLN A 130 30.73 -17.11 0.83
CA GLN A 130 31.32 -16.93 -0.50
C GLN A 130 30.27 -16.71 -1.59
N GLU A 131 29.17 -17.46 -1.55
CA GLU A 131 28.05 -17.28 -2.48
C GLU A 131 27.41 -15.90 -2.30
N ARG A 132 27.09 -15.51 -1.06
CA ARG A 132 26.56 -14.18 -0.74
C ARG A 132 27.45 -13.06 -1.27
N LEU A 133 28.77 -13.16 -1.08
CA LEU A 133 29.72 -12.15 -1.56
C LEU A 133 29.77 -12.07 -3.09
N LYS A 134 29.60 -13.19 -3.81
CA LYS A 134 29.55 -13.19 -5.27
C LYS A 134 28.26 -12.54 -5.78
N GLU A 135 27.14 -12.88 -5.18
CA GLU A 135 25.84 -12.28 -5.50
C GLU A 135 25.85 -10.77 -5.24
N GLU A 136 26.35 -10.35 -4.09
CA GLU A 136 26.45 -8.93 -3.75
C GLU A 136 27.34 -8.15 -4.73
N LYS A 137 28.47 -8.73 -5.14
CA LYS A 137 29.34 -8.13 -6.17
C LYS A 137 28.63 -8.02 -7.52
N LEU A 138 27.89 -9.06 -7.92
CA LEU A 138 27.15 -9.05 -9.18
C LEU A 138 26.03 -7.99 -9.16
N LEU A 139 25.29 -7.90 -8.06
CA LEU A 139 24.24 -6.90 -7.86
C LEU A 139 24.80 -5.48 -7.91
N LYS A 140 25.94 -5.23 -7.26
CA LYS A 140 26.63 -3.93 -7.32
C LYS A 140 27.03 -3.55 -8.74
N LEU A 141 27.55 -4.50 -9.53
CA LEU A 141 27.90 -4.25 -10.93
C LEU A 141 26.66 -3.88 -11.77
N MET A 142 25.55 -4.58 -11.58
CA MET A 142 24.29 -4.26 -12.27
C MET A 142 23.76 -2.87 -11.89
N GLU A 143 23.77 -2.54 -10.60
CA GLU A 143 23.34 -1.24 -10.10
C GLU A 143 24.23 -0.12 -10.65
N GLU A 144 25.55 -0.31 -10.66
CA GLU A 144 26.49 0.64 -11.25
C GLU A 144 26.26 0.85 -12.76
N GLU A 145 25.97 -0.22 -13.50
CA GLU A 145 25.62 -0.16 -14.92
C GLU A 145 24.30 0.58 -15.16
N GLU A 146 23.28 0.32 -14.34
CA GLU A 146 21.99 1.02 -14.39
C GLU A 146 22.17 2.52 -14.11
N ILE A 147 22.93 2.87 -13.07
CA ILE A 147 23.27 4.26 -12.74
C ILE A 147 24.03 4.91 -13.91
N LYS A 148 24.99 4.22 -14.54
CA LYS A 148 25.71 4.74 -15.71
C LYS A 148 24.75 4.99 -16.88
N MET A 149 23.79 4.11 -17.12
CA MET A 149 22.80 4.28 -18.18
C MET A 149 21.85 5.45 -17.89
N LEU A 150 21.34 5.57 -16.67
CA LEU A 150 20.53 6.69 -16.23
C LEU A 150 21.29 8.02 -16.37
N ARG A 151 22.55 8.06 -15.90
CA ARG A 151 23.41 9.24 -16.05
C ARG A 151 23.58 9.62 -17.51
N LYS A 152 23.77 8.68 -18.43
CA LYS A 152 23.88 8.95 -19.87
C LYS A 152 22.57 9.48 -20.47
N GLN A 153 21.43 8.95 -20.04
CA GLN A 153 20.10 9.35 -20.53
C GLN A 153 19.68 10.74 -20.03
N LEU A 154 20.02 11.06 -18.78
CA LEU A 154 19.64 12.32 -18.13
C LEU A 154 20.46 13.53 -18.60
N ILE A 155 21.49 13.35 -19.43
CA ILE A 155 22.25 14.47 -20.01
C ILE A 155 21.33 15.23 -20.96
N PRO A 156 20.97 16.50 -20.66
CA PRO A 156 20.16 17.30 -21.56
C PRO A 156 20.92 17.51 -22.86
N ARG A 157 20.36 17.03 -23.97
CA ARG A 157 20.93 17.27 -25.30
C ARG A 157 20.56 18.68 -25.73
N ALA A 158 21.57 19.47 -26.12
CA ALA A 158 21.33 20.81 -26.65
C ALA A 158 20.44 20.70 -27.88
N GLN A 159 19.35 21.46 -27.89
CA GLN A 159 18.58 21.71 -29.10
C GLN A 159 19.33 22.78 -29.90
N LEU A 160 19.24 22.72 -31.23
CA LEU A 160 19.72 23.84 -32.06
C LEU A 160 19.06 25.11 -31.55
N MET A 161 19.84 26.20 -31.48
CA MET A 161 19.27 27.48 -31.11
C MET A 161 18.08 27.74 -32.05
N PRO A 162 16.88 28.02 -31.50
CA PRO A 162 15.78 28.49 -32.30
C PRO A 162 16.29 29.61 -33.21
N LEU A 163 15.79 29.63 -34.44
CA LEU A 163 16.23 30.64 -35.40
C LEU A 163 15.76 32.03 -34.93
N PHE A 164 16.63 32.75 -34.22
CA PHE A 164 16.38 34.09 -33.69
C PHE A 164 16.64 35.21 -34.71
N ASP A 165 17.17 34.86 -35.89
CA ASP A 165 17.47 35.82 -36.96
C ASP A 165 16.21 36.47 -37.57
N ARG A 166 15.03 35.91 -37.27
CA ARG A 166 13.73 36.50 -37.61
C ARG A 166 13.03 36.95 -36.33
N PRO A 167 13.38 38.12 -35.78
CA PRO A 167 12.66 38.66 -34.63
C PRO A 167 11.17 38.78 -34.97
N PHE A 168 10.32 38.46 -33.99
CA PHE A 168 8.88 38.66 -34.14
C PHE A 168 8.60 40.16 -34.20
N PHE A 169 8.09 40.61 -35.33
CA PHE A 169 7.55 41.95 -35.47
C PHE A 169 6.05 41.89 -35.18
N PRO A 170 5.57 42.40 -34.04
CA PRO A 170 4.14 42.44 -33.75
C PRO A 170 3.43 43.21 -34.87
N GLN A 171 2.69 42.48 -35.71
CA GLN A 171 1.88 43.09 -36.74
C GLN A 171 0.61 43.65 -36.10
N ARG A 172 0.30 44.91 -36.41
CA ARG A 172 -0.98 45.49 -36.01
C ARG A 172 -2.09 44.69 -36.69
N SER A 173 -3.08 44.26 -35.92
CA SER A 173 -4.24 43.58 -36.49
C SER A 173 -4.97 44.55 -37.42
N THR A 174 -5.13 44.18 -38.68
CA THR A 174 -6.09 44.81 -39.61
C THR A 174 -7.52 44.40 -39.32
N ARG A 175 -7.72 43.46 -38.38
CA ARG A 175 -9.02 43.05 -37.88
C ARG A 175 -9.71 44.27 -37.26
N PRO A 176 -10.97 44.57 -37.64
CA PRO A 176 -11.68 45.70 -37.08
C PRO A 176 -11.76 45.54 -35.55
N LEU A 177 -11.74 46.68 -34.84
CA LEU A 177 -11.92 46.69 -33.39
C LEU A 177 -13.15 45.88 -33.04
N THR A 178 -12.95 44.82 -32.25
CA THR A 178 -14.06 44.01 -31.74
C THR A 178 -14.93 44.94 -30.90
N MET A 179 -16.10 45.30 -31.41
CA MET A 179 -17.05 46.08 -30.66
C MET A 179 -17.50 45.22 -29.46
N PRO A 180 -17.32 45.68 -28.21
CA PRO A 180 -17.82 44.97 -27.05
C PRO A 180 -19.33 44.86 -27.21
N LYS A 181 -19.82 43.63 -27.38
CA LYS A 181 -21.24 43.33 -27.31
C LYS A 181 -21.56 43.16 -25.84
N ASP A 182 -22.32 44.10 -25.30
CA ASP A 182 -22.84 43.95 -23.95
C ASP A 182 -23.66 42.65 -23.89
N PRO A 183 -23.48 41.82 -22.85
CA PRO A 183 -24.35 40.68 -22.64
C PRO A 183 -25.80 41.17 -22.63
N SER A 184 -26.64 40.57 -23.47
CA SER A 184 -28.07 40.82 -23.53
C SER A 184 -28.72 40.33 -22.23
N PHE A 185 -28.75 41.19 -21.21
CA PHE A 185 -29.55 40.94 -20.03
C PHE A 185 -31.01 41.20 -20.39
N HIS A 186 -31.74 40.13 -20.68
CA HIS A 186 -33.18 40.18 -20.81
C HIS A 186 -33.79 40.56 -19.44
N MET A 187 -33.96 41.86 -19.19
CA MET A 187 -34.64 42.35 -18.00
C MET A 187 -36.13 42.05 -18.13
N MET A 188 -36.55 40.91 -17.55
CA MET A 188 -37.96 40.67 -17.26
C MET A 188 -38.44 41.84 -16.39
N ARG A 189 -39.38 42.63 -16.92
CA ARG A 189 -39.99 43.78 -16.27
C ARG A 189 -40.85 43.30 -15.10
N ASN A 190 -40.20 42.88 -14.02
CA ASN A 190 -40.85 42.54 -12.77
C ASN A 190 -41.09 43.87 -12.04
N GLN A 191 -42.37 44.19 -11.87
CA GLN A 191 -42.85 45.38 -11.19
C GLN A 191 -42.33 45.38 -9.75
N CYS A 192 -41.25 46.13 -9.49
CA CYS A 192 -40.85 46.45 -8.13
C CYS A 192 -41.59 47.73 -7.73
N SER A 193 -42.83 47.56 -7.29
CA SER A 193 -43.45 48.55 -6.41
C SER A 193 -42.63 48.53 -5.11
N HIS A 194 -41.95 49.64 -4.80
CA HIS A 194 -41.28 49.93 -3.53
C HIS A 194 -39.73 49.94 -3.55
N CYS A 195 -39.16 50.95 -4.18
CA CYS A 195 -37.97 51.62 -3.64
C CYS A 195 -37.93 53.08 -4.09
N VAL A 196 -38.58 53.93 -3.30
CA VAL A 196 -38.39 55.38 -3.31
C VAL A 196 -37.11 55.67 -2.54
N ILE A 197 -36.07 56.18 -3.21
CA ILE A 197 -35.10 57.03 -2.52
C ILE A 197 -34.96 58.35 -3.30
N ARG A 198 -35.43 59.38 -2.58
CA ARG A 198 -35.50 60.80 -2.87
C ARG A 198 -34.28 61.40 -3.55
N SER A 199 -34.59 62.24 -4.54
CA SER A 199 -33.83 63.40 -4.99
C SER A 199 -33.39 64.31 -3.84
N GLY A 200 -32.11 64.69 -3.83
CA GLY A 200 -31.57 65.79 -3.04
C GLY A 200 -30.68 66.67 -3.92
N LEU A 201 -31.28 67.69 -4.52
CA LEU A 201 -30.58 68.86 -5.04
C LEU A 201 -29.84 69.53 -3.88
N ASN A 202 -28.63 70.04 -4.14
CA ASN A 202 -28.21 71.38 -3.70
C ASN A 202 -26.93 71.79 -4.45
N SER A 203 -27.10 72.81 -5.29
CA SER A 203 -26.06 73.64 -5.87
C SER A 203 -25.47 74.53 -4.78
N LEU A 204 -24.15 74.66 -4.71
CA LEU A 204 -23.53 75.83 -4.12
C LEU A 204 -22.34 76.27 -4.97
N HIS A 205 -22.40 77.56 -5.29
CA HIS A 205 -21.68 78.27 -6.32
C HIS A 205 -20.47 78.99 -5.70
N GLN A 206 -19.35 78.94 -6.44
CA GLN A 206 -18.26 79.93 -6.57
C GLN A 206 -17.45 80.40 -5.33
N HIS A 207 -16.12 80.40 -5.50
CA HIS A 207 -15.36 81.66 -5.67
C HIS A 207 -13.94 81.39 -6.21
N VAL A 208 -13.64 81.94 -7.40
CA VAL A 208 -12.30 82.40 -7.81
C VAL A 208 -12.52 83.74 -8.51
N VAL A 209 -11.92 84.78 -7.93
CA VAL A 209 -11.62 86.15 -8.41
C VAL A 209 -12.74 86.92 -9.12
#